data_AF-A0A447L1J0-F1
#
_entry.id   AF-A0A447L1J0-F1
#
_cell.length_a   1.000
_cell.length_b   1.000
_cell.length_c   1.000
_cell.angle_alpha   90.00
_cell.angle_beta   90.00
_cell.angle_gamma   90.00
#
_symmetry.space_group_name_H-M   'P 1'
#
loop_
_entity.id
_entity.type
_entity.pdbx_description
1 polymer ?
#
loop_
_entity_poly.entity_id
_entity_poly.type
_entity_poly.pdbx_seq_one_letter_code
_entity_poly.pdbx_strand_id
1 'polypeptide(L)'
;MVINVGWLKSGLNDRVKADIAAVREVCAAIPLKVILETCLLSDAQIVQVCEMCRELEVAFVKTSTGFSTGGAREEHVKLMRETVGSEMGVKASGAVRDRATAEKMIAAGATRIGTSSGVAIVSGAEAAAGSY
;
A
#
# COMPACT_ATOMS: atom_id res chain seq x y z
N MET A 1 4.62 -8.86 0.28
CA MET A 1 3.91 -9.59 1.36
C MET A 1 2.65 -8.83 1.77
N VAL A 2 1.78 -9.47 2.56
CA VAL A 2 0.64 -8.83 3.25
C VAL A 2 0.91 -8.96 4.74
N ILE A 3 0.68 -7.90 5.52
CA ILE A 3 0.85 -7.98 6.98
C ILE A 3 -0.19 -8.91 7.61
N ASN A 4 0.12 -9.45 8.78
CA ASN A 4 -0.88 -10.09 9.61
C ASN A 4 -1.77 -9.03 10.30
N VAL A 5 -2.88 -8.68 9.64
CA VAL A 5 -3.85 -7.68 10.14
C VAL A 5 -4.44 -8.08 11.50
N GLY A 6 -4.65 -9.38 11.73
CA GLY A 6 -5.15 -9.89 13.01
C GLY A 6 -4.22 -9.55 14.17
N TRP A 7 -2.91 -9.80 14.00
CA TRP A 7 -1.91 -9.44 15.01
C TRP A 7 -1.85 -7.94 15.29
N LEU A 8 -1.91 -7.11 14.26
CA LEU A 8 -1.92 -5.65 14.42
C LEU A 8 -3.15 -5.20 15.23
N LYS A 9 -4.34 -5.73 14.89
CA LYS A 9 -5.58 -5.41 15.61
C LYS A 9 -5.59 -5.91 17.06
N SER A 10 -4.87 -6.98 17.34
CA SER A 10 -4.67 -7.50 18.70
C SER A 10 -3.54 -6.81 19.48
N GLY A 11 -2.91 -5.76 18.93
CA GLY A 11 -1.80 -5.04 19.58
C GLY A 11 -0.48 -5.83 19.64
N LEU A 12 -0.35 -6.92 18.88
CA LEU A 12 0.84 -7.76 18.80
C LEU A 12 1.88 -7.16 17.82
N ASN A 13 2.24 -5.91 18.08
CA ASN A 13 3.04 -5.06 17.17
C ASN A 13 4.42 -5.66 16.87
N ASP A 14 5.08 -6.21 17.88
CA ASP A 14 6.39 -6.84 17.73
C ASP A 14 6.34 -8.05 16.79
N ARG A 15 5.22 -8.81 16.80
CA ARG A 15 5.04 -9.94 15.89
C ARG A 15 4.85 -9.48 14.45
N VAL A 16 4.12 -8.39 14.23
CA VAL A 16 3.95 -7.80 12.90
C VAL A 16 5.31 -7.32 12.36
N LYS A 17 6.08 -6.60 13.18
CA LYS A 17 7.40 -6.12 12.78
C LYS A 17 8.37 -7.28 12.50
N ALA A 18 8.38 -8.31 13.35
CA ALA A 18 9.22 -9.49 13.15
C ALA A 18 8.88 -10.26 11.87
N ASP A 19 7.59 -10.39 11.53
CA ASP A 19 7.13 -11.03 10.28
C ASP A 19 7.64 -10.27 9.04
N ILE A 20 7.53 -8.93 9.05
CA ILE A 20 8.07 -8.10 7.97
C ILE A 20 9.59 -8.22 7.88
N ALA A 21 10.28 -8.21 9.03
CA ALA A 21 11.74 -8.30 9.10
C ALA A 21 12.25 -9.63 8.53
N ALA A 22 11.61 -10.76 8.87
CA ALA A 22 11.98 -12.07 8.36
C ALA A 22 11.85 -12.15 6.82
N VAL A 23 10.81 -11.54 6.24
CA VAL A 23 10.68 -11.46 4.78
C VAL A 23 11.72 -10.50 4.18
N ARG A 24 12.01 -9.38 4.85
CA ARG A 24 13.00 -8.40 4.38
C ARG A 24 14.40 -9.02 4.28
N GLU A 25 14.79 -9.78 5.30
CA GLU A 25 16.08 -10.48 5.38
C GLU A 25 16.31 -11.39 4.17
N VAL A 26 15.33 -12.24 3.83
CA VAL A 26 15.44 -13.16 2.69
C VAL A 26 15.34 -12.48 1.32
N CYS A 27 14.77 -11.28 1.25
CA CYS A 27 14.67 -10.54 -0.02
C CYS A 27 16.04 -10.03 -0.52
N ALA A 28 17.06 -9.90 0.34
CA ALA A 28 18.37 -9.33 0.00
C ALA A 28 18.22 -8.02 -0.80
N ALA A 29 18.70 -7.97 -2.05
CA ALA A 29 18.60 -6.80 -2.94
C ALA A 29 17.22 -6.62 -3.61
N ILE A 30 16.31 -7.58 -3.50
CA ILE A 30 15.00 -7.54 -4.16
C ILE A 30 14.06 -6.57 -3.41
N PRO A 31 13.40 -5.62 -4.11
CA PRO A 31 12.50 -4.66 -3.47
C PRO A 31 11.26 -5.30 -2.82
N LEU A 32 11.26 -5.35 -1.49
CA LEU A 32 10.10 -5.78 -0.71
C LEU A 32 9.00 -4.70 -0.69
N LYS A 33 7.76 -5.14 -0.89
CA LYS A 33 6.56 -4.31 -0.74
C LYS A 33 5.65 -4.91 0.33
N VAL A 34 5.21 -4.09 1.27
CA VAL A 34 4.35 -4.50 2.39
C VAL A 34 2.94 -3.97 2.17
N ILE A 35 1.96 -4.87 2.01
CA ILE A 35 0.54 -4.50 1.89
C ILE A 35 -0.06 -4.39 3.28
N LEU A 36 -0.62 -3.21 3.58
CA LEU A 36 -1.23 -2.91 4.88
C LEU A 36 -2.68 -3.41 4.97
N GLU A 37 -3.39 -3.44 3.85
CA GLU A 37 -4.84 -3.61 3.77
C GLU A 37 -5.59 -2.48 4.50
N THR A 38 -5.34 -1.25 4.03
CA THR A 38 -5.77 -0.01 4.70
C THR A 38 -7.28 0.10 4.94
N CYS A 39 -8.12 -0.61 4.17
CA CYS A 39 -9.57 -0.60 4.40
C CYS A 39 -9.99 -1.26 5.73
N LEU A 40 -9.08 -1.97 6.40
CA LEU A 40 -9.32 -2.61 7.69
C LEU A 40 -8.68 -1.86 8.86
N LEU A 41 -7.88 -0.83 8.62
CA LEU A 41 -7.03 -0.19 9.61
C LEU A 41 -7.51 1.23 9.93
N SER A 42 -7.23 1.68 11.15
CA SER A 42 -7.32 3.11 11.47
C SER A 42 -6.08 3.87 10.98
N ASP A 43 -6.18 5.18 10.86
CA ASP A 43 -5.06 6.05 10.49
C ASP A 43 -3.84 5.84 11.40
N ALA A 44 -4.06 5.73 12.72
CA ALA A 44 -3.00 5.45 13.67
C ALA A 44 -2.29 4.11 13.39
N GLN A 45 -3.03 3.07 13.01
CA GLN A 45 -2.46 1.78 12.63
C GLN A 45 -1.71 1.84 11.29
N ILE A 46 -2.20 2.64 10.34
CA ILE A 46 -1.51 2.88 9.06
C ILE A 46 -0.15 3.52 9.30
N VAL A 47 -0.10 4.60 10.11
CA VAL A 47 1.13 5.28 10.50
C VAL A 47 2.09 4.29 11.15
N GLN A 48 1.60 3.54 12.14
CA GLN A 48 2.41 2.59 12.90
C GLN A 48 3.08 1.53 12.00
N VAL A 49 2.36 0.95 11.04
CA VAL A 49 2.96 -0.03 10.10
C VAL A 49 3.92 0.65 9.13
N CYS A 50 3.62 1.87 8.68
CA CYS A 50 4.54 2.64 7.83
C CYS A 50 5.86 2.92 8.55
N GLU A 51 5.84 3.27 9.84
CA GLU A 51 7.04 3.47 10.66
C GLU A 51 7.84 2.17 10.80
N MET A 52 7.19 1.04 11.12
CA MET A 52 7.85 -0.27 11.15
C MET A 52 8.55 -0.57 9.81
N CYS A 53 7.87 -0.30 8.70
CA CYS A 53 8.40 -0.55 7.36
C CYS A 53 9.60 0.37 7.04
N ARG A 54 9.55 1.63 7.47
CA ARG A 54 10.65 2.59 7.32
C ARG A 54 11.88 2.16 8.12
N GLU A 55 11.68 1.75 9.37
CA GLU A 55 12.75 1.25 10.24
C GLU A 55 13.42 -0.02 9.71
N LEU A 56 12.66 -0.86 9.01
CA LEU A 56 13.16 -2.07 8.36
C LEU A 56 13.68 -1.84 6.93
N GLU A 57 13.74 -0.57 6.49
CA GLU A 57 14.24 -0.17 5.16
C GLU A 57 13.61 -0.99 4.02
N VAL A 58 12.31 -1.27 4.12
CA VAL A 58 11.59 -1.94 3.03
C VAL A 58 11.38 -0.95 1.88
N ALA A 59 11.36 -1.44 0.64
CA ALA A 59 11.33 -0.54 -0.50
C ALA A 59 9.97 0.18 -0.69
N PHE A 60 8.86 -0.49 -0.35
CA PHE A 60 7.51 0.09 -0.51
C PHE A 60 6.54 -0.31 0.60
N VAL A 61 5.66 0.62 0.93
CA VAL A 61 4.33 0.33 1.50
C VAL A 61 3.28 0.31 0.38
N LYS A 62 2.25 -0.53 0.54
CA LYS A 62 1.17 -0.72 -0.44
C LYS A 62 -0.19 -0.69 0.27
N THR A 63 -1.17 -0.01 -0.33
CA THR A 63 -2.50 0.20 0.28
C THR A 63 -3.26 -1.12 0.49
N SER A 64 -3.66 -1.78 -0.59
CA SER A 64 -4.69 -2.84 -0.54
C SER A 64 -4.31 -4.08 -1.35
N THR A 65 -4.91 -5.22 -1.02
CA THR A 65 -4.78 -6.45 -1.82
C THR A 65 -5.64 -6.42 -3.08
N GLY A 66 -6.83 -5.81 -2.98
CA GLY A 66 -7.91 -5.87 -3.99
C GLY A 66 -8.94 -6.97 -3.72
N PHE A 67 -8.84 -7.69 -2.59
CA PHE A 67 -9.70 -8.82 -2.24
C PHE A 67 -10.48 -8.62 -0.93
N SER A 68 -10.44 -7.41 -0.37
CA SER A 68 -11.07 -7.04 0.89
C SER A 68 -11.98 -5.83 0.69
N THR A 69 -12.64 -5.42 1.77
CA THR A 69 -13.31 -4.14 2.11
C THR A 69 -13.37 -2.96 1.15
N GLY A 70 -12.25 -2.65 0.49
CA GLY A 70 -12.07 -1.43 -0.28
C GLY A 70 -10.68 -1.29 -0.86
N GLY A 71 -10.54 -0.37 -1.82
CA GLY A 71 -9.31 -0.10 -2.55
C GLY A 71 -8.44 1.00 -1.94
N ALA A 72 -7.61 1.61 -2.79
CA ALA A 72 -6.81 2.78 -2.43
C ALA A 72 -7.71 4.01 -2.25
N ARG A 73 -7.46 4.77 -1.17
CA ARG A 73 -8.07 6.08 -0.91
C ARG A 73 -6.96 7.14 -0.92
N GLU A 74 -7.28 8.31 -1.46
CA GLU A 74 -6.31 9.42 -1.58
C GLU A 74 -5.75 9.83 -0.21
N GLU A 75 -6.61 9.91 0.80
CA GLU A 75 -6.25 10.23 2.19
C GLU A 75 -5.22 9.23 2.78
N HIS A 76 -5.41 7.93 2.54
CA HIS A 76 -4.48 6.91 3.02
C HIS A 76 -3.14 6.98 2.28
N VAL A 77 -3.14 7.25 0.98
CA VAL A 77 -1.89 7.41 0.20
C VAL A 77 -1.09 8.60 0.72
N LYS A 78 -1.77 9.73 0.97
CA LYS A 78 -1.15 10.92 1.54
C LYS A 78 -0.56 10.66 2.92
N LEU A 79 -1.34 10.04 3.82
CA LEU A 79 -0.88 9.66 5.17
C LEU A 79 0.34 8.74 5.13
N MET A 80 0.31 7.73 4.25
CA MET A 80 1.44 6.81 4.05
C MET A 80 2.67 7.57 3.56
N ARG A 81 2.53 8.45 2.56
CA ARG A 81 3.62 9.29 2.05
C ARG A 81 4.23 10.17 3.14
N GLU A 82 3.40 10.89 3.88
CA GLU A 82 3.84 11.75 4.99
C GLU A 82 4.65 10.96 6.03
N THR A 83 4.25 9.71 6.29
CA THR A 83 4.93 8.85 7.27
C THR A 83 6.25 8.28 6.76
N VAL A 84 6.31 7.79 5.51
CA VAL A 84 7.50 7.09 4.99
C VAL A 84 8.58 8.01 4.41
N GLY A 85 8.30 9.32 4.27
CA GLY A 85 9.26 10.29 3.71
C GLY A 85 9.32 10.23 2.18
N SER A 86 10.33 10.86 1.54
CA SER A 86 10.45 10.95 0.07
C SER A 86 11.06 9.72 -0.59
N GLU A 87 12.00 9.07 0.09
CA GLU A 87 12.84 8.01 -0.51
C GLU A 87 12.09 6.68 -0.65
N MET A 88 11.33 6.32 0.37
CA MET A 88 10.58 5.08 0.38
C MET A 88 9.35 5.17 -0.53
N GLY A 89 9.08 4.09 -1.27
CA GLY A 89 7.99 4.08 -2.24
C GLY A 89 6.61 3.88 -1.61
N VAL A 90 5.60 4.50 -2.21
CA VAL A 90 4.19 4.28 -1.87
C VAL A 90 3.47 3.72 -3.09
N LYS A 91 2.87 2.53 -2.95
CA LYS A 91 2.09 1.88 -4.00
C LYS A 91 0.59 1.96 -3.72
N ALA A 92 -0.14 2.71 -4.52
CA ALA A 92 -1.59 2.73 -4.52
C ALA A 92 -2.14 1.55 -5.35
N SER A 93 -3.06 0.79 -4.80
CA SER A 93 -3.70 -0.32 -5.51
C SER A 93 -5.08 -0.69 -4.94
N GLY A 94 -5.92 -1.23 -5.81
CA GLY A 94 -7.34 -1.49 -5.56
C GLY A 94 -8.18 -0.31 -6.07
N ALA A 95 -9.12 -0.58 -6.98
CA ALA A 95 -10.03 0.39 -7.59
C ALA A 95 -9.40 1.56 -8.39
N VAL A 96 -8.09 1.54 -8.70
CA VAL A 96 -7.48 2.54 -9.61
C VAL A 96 -7.72 2.13 -11.07
N ARG A 97 -8.86 2.53 -11.64
CA ARG A 97 -9.36 2.01 -12.94
C ARG A 97 -9.21 2.97 -14.11
N ASP A 98 -9.16 4.27 -13.84
CA ASP A 98 -9.12 5.32 -14.86
C ASP A 98 -7.95 6.28 -14.63
N ARG A 99 -7.68 7.11 -15.65
CA ARG A 99 -6.56 8.05 -15.64
C ARG A 99 -6.68 9.09 -14.51
N ALA A 100 -7.86 9.65 -14.30
CA ALA A 100 -8.07 10.69 -13.29
C ALA A 100 -7.80 10.15 -11.88
N THR A 101 -8.26 8.93 -11.59
CA THR A 101 -7.99 8.25 -10.32
C THR A 101 -6.50 7.95 -10.15
N ALA A 102 -5.80 7.50 -11.21
CA ALA A 102 -4.36 7.28 -11.15
C ALA A 102 -3.58 8.58 -10.88
N GLU A 103 -3.93 9.67 -11.56
CA GLU A 103 -3.33 11.01 -11.37
C GLU A 103 -3.55 11.52 -9.94
N LYS A 104 -4.75 11.36 -9.38
CA LYS A 104 -5.03 11.70 -7.97
C LYS A 104 -4.13 10.94 -6.99
N MET A 105 -3.95 9.63 -7.19
CA MET A 105 -3.08 8.84 -6.33
C MET A 105 -1.61 9.27 -6.44
N ILE A 106 -1.15 9.63 -7.64
CA ILE A 106 0.21 10.14 -7.86
C ILE A 106 0.38 11.50 -7.16
N ALA A 107 -0.58 12.42 -7.33
CA ALA A 107 -0.58 13.72 -6.67
C ALA A 107 -0.58 13.61 -5.14
N ALA A 108 -1.28 12.60 -4.59
CA ALA A 108 -1.26 12.29 -3.15
C ALA A 108 0.06 11.67 -2.67
N GLY A 109 0.98 11.32 -3.57
CA GLY A 109 2.32 10.85 -3.24
C GLY A 109 2.60 9.39 -3.58
N ALA A 110 1.71 8.68 -4.28
CA ALA A 110 2.02 7.35 -4.80
C ALA A 110 3.10 7.42 -5.88
N THR A 111 4.17 6.64 -5.72
CA THR A 111 5.22 6.46 -6.74
C THR A 111 5.00 5.21 -7.58
N ARG A 112 3.98 4.40 -7.25
CA ARG A 112 3.57 3.28 -8.10
C ARG A 112 2.07 3.02 -8.05
N ILE A 113 1.51 2.69 -9.20
CA ILE A 113 0.12 2.23 -9.32
C ILE A 113 0.09 0.71 -9.51
N GLY A 114 -0.80 0.03 -8.78
CA GLY A 114 -1.18 -1.36 -8.99
C GLY A 114 -2.61 -1.46 -9.50
N THR A 115 -2.77 -1.89 -10.75
CA THR A 115 -4.05 -1.95 -11.46
C THR A 115 -4.02 -3.01 -12.55
N SER A 116 -5.17 -3.60 -12.86
CA SER A 116 -5.41 -4.41 -14.06
C SER A 116 -5.89 -3.58 -15.25
N SER A 117 -6.32 -2.33 -15.02
CA SER A 117 -6.85 -1.41 -16.04
C SER A 117 -5.78 -0.57 -16.73
N GLY A 118 -4.52 -1.06 -16.77
CA GLY A 118 -3.38 -0.28 -17.25
C GLY A 118 -3.55 0.25 -18.68
N VAL A 119 -4.09 -0.58 -19.59
CA VAL A 119 -4.36 -0.16 -20.97
C VAL A 119 -5.38 0.97 -21.01
N ALA A 120 -6.50 0.83 -20.31
CA ALA A 120 -7.56 1.83 -20.25
C ALA A 120 -7.07 3.17 -19.67
N ILE A 121 -6.26 3.14 -18.61
CA ILE A 121 -5.64 4.33 -18.00
C ILE A 121 -4.77 5.08 -19.02
N VAL A 122 -3.95 4.34 -19.78
CA VAL A 122 -3.04 4.92 -20.77
C VAL A 122 -3.78 5.38 -22.02
N SER A 123 -4.82 4.67 -22.47
CA SER A 123 -5.57 5.02 -23.67
C SER A 123 -6.70 6.03 -23.41
N GLY A 124 -7.12 6.23 -22.16
CA GLY A 124 -8.31 7.01 -21.80
C GLY A 124 -9.63 6.28 -22.11
N ALA A 125 -9.59 4.96 -22.34
CA ALA A 125 -10.79 4.16 -22.58
C ALA A 125 -11.51 3.84 -21.27
N GLU A 126 -12.78 3.44 -21.37
CA GLU A 126 -13.49 2.89 -20.21
C GLU A 126 -12.88 1.57 -19.77
N ALA A 127 -12.66 1.44 -18.46
CA ALA A 127 -12.19 0.21 -17.86
C ALA A 127 -13.34 -0.77 -17.61
N ALA A 128 -13.06 -2.07 -17.68
CA ALA A 128 -14.03 -3.09 -17.30
C ALA A 128 -14.48 -2.94 -15.83
N ALA A 129 -15.74 -3.28 -15.57
CA ALA A 129 -16.28 -3.40 -14.22
C ALA A 129 -15.50 -4.47 -13.42
N GLY A 130 -15.47 -4.35 -12.10
CA GLY A 130 -14.83 -5.32 -11.22
C GLY A 130 -15.16 -5.05 -9.76
N SER A 131 -14.61 -5.83 -8.84
CA SER A 131 -14.83 -5.62 -7.40
C SER A 131 -14.13 -4.34 -6.90
N TYR A 132 -14.89 -3.54 -6.16
CA TYR A 132 -14.58 -2.17 -5.72
C TYR A 132 -14.29 -1.17 -6.86
#